data_AF-A0A2Z5Y3T1-F1
#
_entry.id   AF-A0A2Z5Y3T1-F1
#
_cell.length_a   1.000
_cell.length_b   1.000
_cell.length_c   1.000
_cell.angle_alpha   90.00
_cell.angle_beta   90.00
_cell.angle_gamma   90.00
#
_symmetry.space_group_name_H-M   'P 1'
#
loop_
_entity.id
_entity.type
_entity.pdbx_description
1 polymer ?
#
loop_
_entity_poly.entity_id
_entity_poly.type
_entity_poly.pdbx_seq_one_letter_code
_entity_poly.pdbx_strand_id
1 'polypeptide(L)'
;MITTDGIHDPTIIEENGKFYLFSTDTQQPPTTGVPIRTSVDLVHWKFEKSAMKDVPKQAKEWSGAKGLWAPEIIYMNGEYRMYYSASTFGSTTSLIGLASAPHPLGPWKDQGTVIKTNKDLANHNAIDANICLDHKGNPWLVYGSFFGGIYITQINLKTGKLMRKDYGTKIAERLQIVDNAIEGPFIYYNPKTKYYYLFVSFDSLSNSYNIRVARSKEITGPYVDMNGYQMTNLTEQPEKIGVKLLGSYQFRQEAPIFAPGHNSIFKRNDGILFMVHHIRKKPFTEEFALNIRRLFWLENGWPVVSASCFAGEVARQPKQEELMGNWEIVQFENHSDRILSKKIYLNKVTRLEHSYLVNDQEFIPYYEMKANQPTLYLSGLDKNGRAFIAKKMK
;
A
#
# COMPACT_ATOMS: atom_id res chain seq x y z
N MET A 1 -0.52 -17.07 -10.78
CA MET A 1 -1.36 -17.55 -9.67
C MET A 1 -1.29 -16.50 -8.59
N ILE A 2 -2.45 -16.06 -8.10
CA ILE A 2 -2.56 -15.31 -6.86
C ILE A 2 -2.58 -16.37 -5.75
N THR A 3 -1.64 -16.34 -4.81
CA THR A 3 -1.30 -17.54 -4.02
C THR A 3 -1.96 -17.59 -2.64
N THR A 4 -2.53 -16.49 -2.14
CA THR A 4 -3.13 -16.48 -0.80
C THR A 4 -4.39 -15.62 -0.74
N ASP A 5 -5.51 -16.30 -0.55
CA ASP A 5 -6.84 -15.71 -0.43
C ASP A 5 -7.13 -15.29 1.01
N GLY A 6 -8.17 -14.47 1.18
CA GLY A 6 -8.62 -14.05 2.50
C GLY A 6 -7.76 -12.96 3.13
N ILE A 7 -6.88 -12.31 2.35
CA ILE A 7 -5.99 -11.24 2.82
C ILE A 7 -6.55 -9.87 2.45
N HIS A 8 -6.76 -9.02 3.45
CA HIS A 8 -7.20 -7.63 3.31
C HIS A 8 -6.28 -6.73 4.16
N ASP A 9 -5.92 -5.55 3.67
CA ASP A 9 -5.02 -4.59 4.33
C ASP A 9 -3.70 -5.20 4.86
N PRO A 10 -2.87 -5.78 3.98
CA PRO A 10 -1.70 -6.53 4.41
C PRO A 10 -0.50 -5.65 4.81
N THR A 11 0.17 -6.03 5.89
CA THR A 11 1.53 -5.57 6.22
C THR A 11 2.47 -6.76 6.42
N ILE A 12 3.70 -6.65 5.92
CA ILE A 12 4.73 -7.70 6.03
C ILE A 12 5.94 -7.15 6.77
N ILE A 13 6.44 -7.94 7.72
CA ILE A 13 7.75 -7.75 8.34
C ILE A 13 8.63 -8.98 8.14
N GLU A 14 9.93 -8.79 8.28
CA GLU A 14 10.93 -9.85 8.21
C GLU A 14 11.66 -9.97 9.56
N GLU A 15 11.85 -11.20 10.03
CA GLU A 15 12.64 -11.50 11.21
C GLU A 15 13.40 -12.82 10.98
N ASN A 16 14.73 -12.79 11.10
CA ASN A 16 15.63 -13.94 10.94
C ASN A 16 15.38 -14.76 9.65
N GLY A 17 15.21 -14.07 8.52
CA GLY A 17 15.00 -14.69 7.20
C GLY A 17 13.61 -15.31 7.01
N LYS A 18 12.67 -15.07 7.94
CA LYS A 18 11.27 -15.48 7.83
C LYS A 18 10.37 -14.26 7.71
N PHE A 19 9.37 -14.34 6.85
CA PHE A 19 8.40 -13.27 6.63
C PHE A 19 7.14 -13.52 7.45
N TYR A 20 6.56 -12.46 7.99
CA TYR A 20 5.34 -12.47 8.77
C TYR A 20 4.36 -11.48 8.16
N LEU A 21 3.17 -11.98 7.82
CA LEU A 21 2.08 -11.21 7.23
C LEU A 21 0.98 -11.04 8.27
N PHE A 22 0.58 -9.79 8.48
CA PHE A 22 -0.56 -9.38 9.30
C PHE A 22 -1.59 -8.71 8.39
N SER A 23 -2.87 -8.87 8.71
CA SER A 23 -3.95 -8.40 7.87
C SER A 23 -5.18 -8.04 8.71
N THR A 24 -6.13 -7.33 8.10
CA THR A 24 -7.49 -7.19 8.62
C THR A 24 -8.08 -8.58 8.91
N ASP A 25 -8.90 -8.63 9.96
CA ASP A 25 -9.71 -9.79 10.31
C ASP A 25 -10.88 -9.93 9.34
N THR A 26 -10.77 -10.90 8.43
CA THR A 26 -11.65 -11.10 7.28
C THR A 26 -12.56 -12.30 7.41
N GLN A 27 -12.56 -12.97 8.57
CA GLN A 27 -13.18 -14.28 8.77
C GLN A 27 -12.69 -15.38 7.82
N GLN A 28 -11.56 -15.17 7.13
CA GLN A 28 -10.93 -16.12 6.22
C GLN A 28 -9.45 -16.31 6.58
N PRO A 29 -9.11 -17.17 7.57
CA PRO A 29 -10.02 -18.02 8.38
C PRO A 29 -10.77 -17.22 9.46
N PRO A 30 -11.82 -17.78 10.08
CA PRO A 30 -12.53 -17.14 11.18
C PRO A 30 -11.58 -16.85 12.34
N THR A 31 -11.33 -15.57 12.60
CA THR A 31 -10.49 -15.09 13.69
C THR A 31 -11.18 -13.94 14.43
N THR A 32 -10.57 -13.44 15.50
CA THR A 32 -11.13 -12.35 16.31
C THR A 32 -10.05 -11.35 16.75
N GLY A 33 -8.89 -11.30 16.07
CA GLY A 33 -7.77 -10.49 16.54
C GLY A 33 -6.51 -10.58 15.72
N VAL A 34 -6.55 -10.08 14.48
CA VAL A 34 -5.45 -9.99 13.50
C VAL A 34 -4.82 -11.35 13.16
N PRO A 35 -5.15 -11.94 11.99
CA PRO A 35 -4.47 -13.13 11.47
C PRO A 35 -2.96 -12.92 11.28
N ILE A 36 -2.16 -13.91 11.67
CA ILE A 36 -0.73 -13.99 11.37
C ILE A 36 -0.46 -15.16 10.44
N ARG A 37 0.23 -14.88 9.33
CA ARG A 37 0.74 -15.88 8.39
C ARG A 37 2.25 -15.77 8.28
N THR A 38 2.91 -16.85 7.89
CA THR A 38 4.36 -16.84 7.65
C THR A 38 4.75 -17.41 6.30
N SER A 39 5.89 -16.96 5.80
CA SER A 39 6.49 -17.44 4.56
C SER A 39 8.02 -17.43 4.67
N VAL A 40 8.69 -18.22 3.83
CA VAL A 40 10.15 -18.21 3.64
C VAL A 40 10.55 -17.72 2.25
N ASP A 41 9.58 -17.48 1.36
CA ASP A 41 9.83 -17.14 -0.04
C ASP A 41 8.94 -16.00 -0.57
N LEU A 42 8.07 -15.42 0.27
CA LEU A 42 7.03 -14.44 -0.07
C LEU A 42 5.94 -14.96 -1.04
N VAL A 43 5.98 -16.23 -1.42
CA VAL A 43 5.05 -16.84 -2.39
C VAL A 43 4.06 -17.74 -1.68
N HIS A 44 4.56 -18.61 -0.81
CA HIS A 44 3.76 -19.60 -0.09
C HIS A 44 3.58 -19.15 1.37
N TRP A 45 2.32 -18.96 1.76
CA TRP A 45 1.97 -18.45 3.08
C TRP A 45 1.24 -19.50 3.91
N LYS A 46 1.70 -19.70 5.14
CA LYS A 46 1.10 -20.59 6.13
C LYS A 46 0.40 -19.77 7.21
N PHE A 47 -0.88 -20.03 7.47
CA PHE A 47 -1.55 -19.48 8.64
C PHE A 47 -0.98 -20.08 9.92
N GLU A 48 -0.64 -19.24 10.89
CA GLU A 48 -0.13 -19.68 12.18
C GLU A 48 -1.21 -19.56 13.27
N LYS A 49 -1.72 -18.34 13.49
CA LYS A 49 -2.71 -18.02 14.55
C LYS A 49 -3.19 -16.58 14.45
N SER A 50 -4.14 -16.22 15.30
CA SER A 50 -4.49 -14.81 15.57
C SER A 50 -3.52 -14.19 16.58
N ALA A 51 -3.15 -12.92 16.39
CA ALA A 51 -2.26 -12.16 17.29
C ALA A 51 -2.91 -11.93 18.66
N MET A 52 -4.19 -11.56 18.65
CA MET A 52 -5.05 -11.27 19.79
C MET A 52 -6.21 -12.28 19.83
N LYS A 53 -6.78 -12.52 21.01
CA LYS A 53 -7.89 -13.47 21.21
C LYS A 53 -9.28 -12.87 20.90
N ASP A 54 -9.45 -11.57 21.11
CA ASP A 54 -10.68 -10.80 20.86
C ASP A 54 -10.26 -9.33 20.65
N VAL A 55 -11.20 -8.50 20.20
CA VAL A 55 -11.09 -7.05 20.24
C VAL A 55 -10.87 -6.61 21.70
N PRO A 56 -9.82 -5.84 22.02
CA PRO A 56 -9.58 -5.37 23.38
C PRO A 56 -10.77 -4.61 23.97
N LYS A 57 -11.05 -4.81 25.27
CA LYS A 57 -12.27 -4.33 25.95
C LYS A 57 -12.55 -2.85 25.68
N GLN A 58 -11.55 -1.98 25.89
CA GLN A 58 -11.70 -0.53 25.67
C GLN A 58 -12.03 -0.19 24.21
N ALA A 59 -11.42 -0.89 23.26
CA ALA A 59 -11.68 -0.70 21.84
C ALA A 59 -13.12 -1.12 21.48
N LYS A 60 -13.55 -2.27 21.99
CA LYS A 60 -14.90 -2.83 21.79
C LYS A 60 -15.99 -1.95 22.39
N GLU A 61 -15.81 -1.48 23.62
CA GLU A 61 -16.75 -0.58 24.30
C GLU A 61 -16.88 0.78 23.59
N TRP A 62 -15.79 1.28 23.01
CA TRP A 62 -15.80 2.54 22.28
C TRP A 62 -16.47 2.44 20.91
N SER A 63 -16.08 1.47 20.09
CA SER A 63 -16.46 1.44 18.66
C SER A 63 -17.51 0.39 18.30
N GLY A 64 -17.79 -0.57 19.18
CA GLY A 64 -18.65 -1.72 18.88
C GLY A 64 -18.01 -2.73 17.92
N ALA A 65 -16.70 -2.65 17.69
CA ALA A 65 -15.99 -3.51 16.75
C ALA A 65 -16.10 -5.00 17.11
N LYS A 66 -16.20 -5.84 16.07
CA LYS A 66 -16.25 -7.31 16.15
C LYS A 66 -14.96 -8.01 15.70
N GLY A 67 -14.05 -7.24 15.11
CA GLY A 67 -12.73 -7.67 14.65
C GLY A 67 -11.80 -6.46 14.60
N LEU A 68 -10.54 -6.70 14.25
CA LEU A 68 -9.52 -5.66 14.14
C LEU A 68 -9.12 -5.45 12.68
N TRP A 69 -8.91 -4.20 12.28
CA TRP A 69 -8.63 -3.81 10.90
C TRP A 69 -7.25 -3.19 10.75
N ALA A 70 -6.71 -3.30 9.53
CA ALA A 70 -5.53 -2.63 9.01
C ALA A 70 -4.39 -2.50 10.04
N PRO A 71 -3.86 -3.64 10.55
CA PRO A 71 -2.79 -3.60 11.52
C PRO A 71 -1.49 -3.13 10.85
N GLU A 72 -0.77 -2.23 11.52
CA GLU A 72 0.61 -1.89 11.17
C GLU A 72 1.58 -2.46 12.20
N ILE A 73 2.65 -3.08 11.73
CA ILE A 73 3.67 -3.68 12.59
C ILE A 73 5.02 -2.99 12.39
N ILE A 74 5.64 -2.58 13.49
CA ILE A 74 6.99 -2.03 13.49
C ILE A 74 7.81 -2.58 14.67
N TYR A 75 9.06 -2.93 14.42
CA TYR A 75 10.02 -3.21 15.50
C TYR A 75 10.64 -1.89 15.96
N MET A 76 10.41 -1.53 17.21
CA MET A 76 10.81 -0.24 17.75
C MET A 76 10.99 -0.34 19.26
N ASN A 77 12.04 0.29 19.79
CA ASN A 77 12.30 0.33 21.23
C ASN A 77 12.40 -1.08 21.87
N GLY A 78 13.00 -2.03 21.15
CA GLY A 78 13.26 -3.39 21.65
C GLY A 78 12.07 -4.35 21.63
N GLU A 79 10.95 -3.96 21.02
CA GLU A 79 9.75 -4.79 20.92
C GLU A 79 9.07 -4.60 19.55
N TYR A 80 8.24 -5.56 19.16
CA TYR A 80 7.29 -5.36 18.07
C TYR A 80 6.07 -4.60 18.61
N ARG A 81 5.60 -3.64 17.82
CA ARG A 81 4.41 -2.85 18.09
C ARG A 81 3.42 -3.04 16.97
N MET A 82 2.18 -3.32 17.33
CA MET A 82 1.04 -3.44 16.44
C MET A 82 0.08 -2.29 16.70
N TYR A 83 -0.09 -1.42 15.72
CA TYR A 83 -1.13 -0.40 15.72
C TYR A 83 -2.32 -0.95 14.98
N TYR A 84 -3.41 -1.21 15.69
CA TYR A 84 -4.61 -1.84 15.13
C TYR A 84 -5.79 -0.87 15.13
N SER A 85 -6.72 -1.05 14.21
CA SER A 85 -7.94 -0.27 14.12
C SER A 85 -9.14 -1.06 14.66
N ALA A 86 -10.03 -0.39 15.37
CA ALA A 86 -11.30 -0.94 15.84
C ALA A 86 -12.44 0.01 15.46
N SER A 87 -13.31 -0.42 14.55
CA SER A 87 -14.41 0.38 14.01
C SER A 87 -15.58 -0.50 13.53
N THR A 88 -16.61 0.15 12.99
CA THR A 88 -17.76 -0.45 12.30
C THR A 88 -18.00 0.30 10.99
N PHE A 89 -18.54 -0.40 9.97
CA PHE A 89 -18.70 0.18 8.63
C PHE A 89 -19.53 1.47 8.65
N GLY A 90 -19.04 2.51 7.99
CA GLY A 90 -19.70 3.81 7.88
C GLY A 90 -19.67 4.68 9.14
N SER A 91 -18.87 4.31 10.16
CA SER A 91 -18.76 5.04 11.43
C SER A 91 -17.44 5.80 11.55
N THR A 92 -17.50 6.99 12.17
CA THR A 92 -16.31 7.71 12.68
C THR A 92 -16.04 7.43 14.16
N THR A 93 -16.90 6.66 14.83
CA THR A 93 -16.67 6.19 16.20
C THR A 93 -15.67 5.04 16.16
N SER A 94 -14.39 5.41 16.18
CA SER A 94 -13.28 4.50 15.88
C SER A 94 -12.12 4.74 16.84
N LEU A 95 -11.23 3.75 16.91
CA LEU A 95 -10.06 3.77 17.78
C LEU A 95 -8.88 3.07 17.10
N ILE A 96 -7.71 3.72 17.15
CA ILE A 96 -6.43 3.06 16.94
C ILE A 96 -5.86 2.71 18.31
N GLY A 97 -5.59 1.43 18.52
CA GLY A 97 -4.94 0.92 19.72
C GLY A 97 -3.50 0.49 19.44
N LEU A 98 -2.75 0.21 20.51
CA LEU A 98 -1.40 -0.31 20.44
C LEU A 98 -1.35 -1.64 21.17
N ALA A 99 -0.80 -2.67 20.56
CA ALA A 99 -0.35 -3.87 21.24
C ALA A 99 1.17 -4.04 21.08
N SER A 100 1.83 -4.71 22.00
CA SER A 100 3.26 -5.03 21.89
C SER A 100 3.59 -6.49 22.17
N ALA A 101 4.70 -6.95 21.59
CA ALA A 101 5.20 -8.32 21.71
C ALA A 101 6.72 -8.39 21.60
N PRO A 102 7.36 -9.38 22.25
CA PRO A 102 8.80 -9.62 22.08
C PRO A 102 9.16 -10.34 20.77
N HIS A 103 8.16 -10.90 20.06
CA HIS A 103 8.34 -11.67 18.83
C HIS A 103 7.12 -11.47 17.91
N PRO A 104 7.24 -11.57 16.57
CA PRO A 104 6.10 -11.38 15.65
C PRO A 104 4.92 -12.32 15.93
N LEU A 105 5.20 -13.53 16.40
CA LEU A 105 4.18 -14.49 16.83
C LEU A 105 3.63 -14.22 18.25
N GLY A 106 3.94 -13.08 18.87
CA GLY A 106 3.50 -12.76 20.21
C GLY A 106 4.35 -13.41 21.33
N PRO A 107 3.81 -13.50 22.56
CA PRO A 107 2.46 -13.10 22.93
C PRO A 107 2.27 -11.58 22.79
N TRP A 108 1.19 -11.19 22.12
CA TRP A 108 0.79 -9.79 21.98
C TRP A 108 -0.01 -9.35 23.20
N LYS A 109 0.30 -8.16 23.72
CA LYS A 109 -0.38 -7.55 24.87
C LYS A 109 -0.94 -6.20 24.46
N ASP A 110 -2.23 -5.98 24.72
CA ASP A 110 -2.85 -4.68 24.54
C ASP A 110 -2.22 -3.64 25.48
N GLN A 111 -1.91 -2.47 24.93
CA GLN A 111 -1.38 -1.29 25.61
C GLN A 111 -2.40 -0.13 25.58
N GLY A 112 -3.63 -0.39 25.13
CA GLY A 112 -4.76 0.52 25.14
C GLY A 112 -4.76 1.54 24.00
N THR A 113 -5.61 2.56 24.14
CA THR A 113 -5.85 3.61 23.13
C THR A 113 -4.58 4.38 22.76
N VAL A 114 -4.39 4.64 21.47
CA VAL A 114 -3.45 5.64 20.94
C VAL A 114 -4.23 6.90 20.58
N ILE A 115 -5.25 6.75 19.74
CA ILE A 115 -6.12 7.83 19.29
C ILE A 115 -7.53 7.28 19.04
N LYS A 116 -8.55 8.11 19.24
CA LYS A 116 -9.95 7.74 19.03
C LYS A 116 -10.75 8.93 18.50
N THR A 117 -11.77 8.65 17.70
CA THR A 117 -12.67 9.63 17.10
C THR A 117 -14.12 9.23 17.37
N ASN A 118 -15.01 10.20 17.32
CA ASN A 118 -16.44 10.07 17.09
C ASN A 118 -16.94 11.41 16.50
N LYS A 119 -18.23 11.51 16.17
CA LYS A 119 -18.81 12.74 15.58
C LYS A 119 -18.70 13.99 16.45
N ASP A 120 -18.59 13.84 17.77
CA ASP A 120 -18.47 14.97 18.71
C ASP A 120 -17.03 15.46 18.86
N LEU A 121 -16.06 14.60 18.54
CA LEU A 121 -14.64 14.85 18.78
C LEU A 121 -13.86 15.27 17.53
N ALA A 122 -14.25 14.77 16.36
CA ALA A 122 -13.52 15.00 15.10
C ALA A 122 -14.40 14.74 13.87
N ASN A 123 -13.99 15.32 12.73
CA ASN A 123 -14.65 15.09 11.43
C ASN A 123 -13.95 14.02 10.57
N HIS A 124 -12.83 13.45 11.01
CA HIS A 124 -12.11 12.36 10.35
C HIS A 124 -12.18 11.07 11.19
N ASN A 125 -11.70 9.97 10.60
CA ASN A 125 -11.80 8.65 11.17
C ASN A 125 -10.45 8.14 11.71
N ALA A 126 -10.39 7.71 12.96
CA ALA A 126 -9.19 7.09 13.56
C ALA A 126 -9.11 5.59 13.24
N ILE A 127 -8.70 5.27 12.01
CA ILE A 127 -8.31 3.92 11.55
C ILE A 127 -7.10 4.01 10.60
N ASP A 128 -6.60 2.87 10.13
CA ASP A 128 -5.56 2.71 9.11
C ASP A 128 -4.23 3.38 9.47
N ALA A 129 -3.66 2.95 10.59
CA ALA A 129 -2.39 3.47 11.07
C ALA A 129 -1.21 3.04 10.18
N ASN A 130 -0.26 3.94 9.94
CA ASN A 130 1.11 3.62 9.57
C ASN A 130 2.08 4.40 10.47
N ILE A 131 3.13 3.71 10.95
CA ILE A 131 4.20 4.35 11.72
C ILE A 131 5.39 4.59 10.80
N CYS A 132 5.76 5.86 10.67
CA CYS A 132 6.90 6.28 9.87
C CYS A 132 7.89 7.08 10.73
N LEU A 133 9.14 7.12 10.29
CA LEU A 133 10.21 7.87 10.96
C LEU A 133 10.55 9.11 10.13
N ASP A 134 10.76 10.23 10.80
CA ASP A 134 11.40 11.38 10.17
C ASP A 134 12.92 11.17 10.00
N HIS A 135 13.57 12.10 9.31
CA HIS A 135 15.01 12.08 9.04
C HIS A 135 15.88 12.12 10.30
N LYS A 136 15.31 12.46 11.46
CA LYS A 136 15.97 12.45 12.78
C LYS A 136 15.67 11.18 13.57
N GLY A 137 14.86 10.27 13.02
CA GLY A 137 14.44 9.03 13.66
C GLY A 137 13.28 9.21 14.64
N ASN A 138 12.58 10.35 14.66
CA ASN A 138 11.40 10.50 15.51
C ASN A 138 10.20 9.78 14.86
N PRO A 139 9.38 9.06 15.63
CA PRO A 139 8.25 8.33 15.10
C PRO A 139 6.99 9.20 14.97
N TRP A 140 6.29 8.99 13.87
CA TRP A 140 5.05 9.66 13.49
C TRP A 140 3.99 8.62 13.15
N LEU A 141 2.76 8.90 13.55
CA LEU A 141 1.56 8.17 13.16
C LEU A 141 0.89 8.92 12.01
N VAL A 142 0.81 8.30 10.84
CA VAL A 142 -0.12 8.71 9.77
C VAL A 142 -1.34 7.80 9.81
N TYR A 143 -2.54 8.35 9.64
CA TYR A 143 -3.78 7.60 9.77
C TYR A 143 -4.93 8.31 9.07
N GLY A 144 -6.04 7.60 8.85
CA GLY A 144 -7.25 8.17 8.30
C GLY A 144 -7.88 7.31 7.20
N SER A 145 -9.20 7.37 7.13
CA SER A 145 -10.00 6.74 6.09
C SER A 145 -11.28 7.54 5.89
N PHE A 146 -11.54 7.96 4.65
CA PHE A 146 -12.71 8.72 4.24
C PHE A 146 -12.88 10.03 5.03
N PHE A 147 -14.11 10.55 5.10
CA PHE A 147 -14.52 11.67 5.94
C PHE A 147 -13.56 12.87 5.81
N GLY A 148 -13.00 13.37 6.93
CA GLY A 148 -12.08 14.51 6.94
C GLY A 148 -10.67 14.25 6.38
N GLY A 149 -10.35 13.04 5.89
CA GLY A 149 -9.10 12.73 5.20
C GLY A 149 -7.99 12.10 6.07
N ILE A 150 -6.76 12.26 5.61
CA ILE A 150 -5.54 11.67 6.17
C ILE A 150 -4.81 12.67 7.05
N TYR A 151 -4.43 12.26 8.26
CA TYR A 151 -3.77 13.07 9.27
C TYR A 151 -2.44 12.45 9.69
N ILE A 152 -1.52 13.30 10.13
CA ILE A 152 -0.23 12.89 10.69
C ILE A 152 0.02 13.59 12.03
N THR A 153 0.50 12.83 13.02
CA THR A 153 0.83 13.34 14.36
C THR A 153 2.03 12.60 14.95
N GLN A 154 2.74 13.23 15.87
CA GLN A 154 3.95 12.66 16.46
C GLN A 154 3.60 11.73 17.62
N ILE A 155 4.26 10.57 17.68
CA ILE A 155 4.15 9.63 18.80
C ILE A 155 5.44 9.59 19.61
N ASN A 156 5.31 9.27 20.89
CA ASN A 156 6.43 9.14 21.81
C ASN A 156 7.13 7.79 21.55
N LEU A 157 8.44 7.83 21.28
CA LEU A 157 9.24 6.63 21.00
C LEU A 157 9.17 5.58 22.12
N LYS A 158 9.13 6.01 23.38
CA LYS A 158 9.13 5.09 24.53
C LYS A 158 7.76 4.43 24.71
N THR A 159 6.67 5.20 24.65
CA THR A 159 5.33 4.69 24.97
C THR A 159 4.52 4.23 23.77
N GLY A 160 4.89 4.66 22.55
CA GLY A 160 4.12 4.44 21.33
C GLY A 160 2.81 5.23 21.25
N LYS A 161 2.58 6.17 22.18
CA LYS A 161 1.36 6.99 22.28
C LYS A 161 1.57 8.40 21.75
N LEU A 162 0.50 9.14 21.49
CA LEU A 162 0.58 10.53 21.03
C LEU A 162 1.40 11.41 21.98
N MET A 163 2.24 12.28 21.41
CA MET A 163 2.96 13.30 22.19
C MET A 163 2.07 14.50 22.57
N ARG A 164 1.04 14.76 21.76
CA ARG A 164 0.07 15.84 21.96
C ARG A 164 -1.34 15.26 21.95
N LYS A 165 -2.28 15.93 22.61
CA LYS A 165 -3.69 15.48 22.65
C LYS A 165 -4.51 15.92 21.43
N ASP A 166 -3.89 16.61 20.47
CA ASP A 166 -4.54 16.99 19.21
C ASP A 166 -4.51 15.84 18.18
N TYR A 167 -5.23 16.03 17.07
CA TYR A 167 -5.34 15.06 15.98
C TYR A 167 -4.21 15.16 14.94
N GLY A 168 -3.28 16.09 15.11
CA GLY A 168 -2.21 16.38 14.17
C GLY A 168 -2.63 17.23 12.97
N THR A 169 -1.87 17.10 11.89
CA THR A 169 -1.99 17.90 10.66
C THR A 169 -2.65 17.07 9.56
N LYS A 170 -3.66 17.64 8.89
CA LYS A 170 -4.25 17.03 7.69
C LYS A 170 -3.26 17.13 6.51
N ILE A 171 -2.97 16.01 5.86
CA ILE A 171 -1.99 15.92 4.76
C ILE A 171 -2.57 15.41 3.44
N ALA A 172 -3.78 14.85 3.44
CA ALA A 172 -4.50 14.51 2.22
C ALA A 172 -6.01 14.49 2.47
N GLU A 173 -6.80 14.84 1.46
CA GLU A 173 -8.27 14.82 1.49
C GLU A 173 -8.80 14.73 0.06
N ARG A 174 -10.03 14.24 -0.09
CA ARG A 174 -10.74 14.26 -1.37
C ARG A 174 -12.07 14.99 -1.23
N LEU A 175 -12.58 15.48 -2.35
CA LEU A 175 -13.88 16.14 -2.41
C LEU A 175 -15.04 15.21 -2.02
N GLN A 176 -16.09 15.78 -1.44
CA GLN A 176 -17.30 15.04 -1.06
C GLN A 176 -18.02 14.41 -2.27
N ILE A 177 -17.87 14.98 -3.48
CA ILE A 177 -18.46 14.42 -4.72
C ILE A 177 -17.94 13.01 -5.07
N VAL A 178 -16.81 12.62 -4.48
CA VAL A 178 -16.23 11.27 -4.57
C VAL A 178 -16.22 10.58 -3.20
N ASP A 179 -17.22 10.89 -2.36
CA ASP A 179 -17.43 10.35 -1.01
C ASP A 179 -16.25 10.55 -0.04
N ASN A 180 -15.40 11.56 -0.32
CA ASN A 180 -14.12 11.74 0.36
C ASN A 180 -13.26 10.46 0.34
N ALA A 181 -13.41 9.57 -0.65
CA ALA A 181 -12.90 8.20 -0.60
C ALA A 181 -11.36 8.12 -0.72
N ILE A 182 -10.66 8.24 0.41
CA ILE A 182 -9.21 8.14 0.55
C ILE A 182 -8.89 7.42 1.86
N GLU A 183 -8.04 6.40 1.82
CA GLU A 183 -7.68 5.63 3.03
C GLU A 183 -6.35 4.87 2.88
N GLY A 184 -6.00 4.07 3.88
CA GLY A 184 -4.79 3.23 3.89
C GLY A 184 -3.50 4.02 3.66
N PRO A 185 -3.23 5.10 4.42
CA PRO A 185 -2.04 5.89 4.22
C PRO A 185 -0.78 5.12 4.61
N PHE A 186 0.26 5.21 3.79
CA PHE A 186 1.58 4.66 4.10
C PHE A 186 2.67 5.63 3.66
N ILE A 187 3.55 6.02 4.58
CA ILE A 187 4.67 6.92 4.27
C ILE A 187 5.97 6.12 4.20
N TYR A 188 6.63 6.18 3.04
CA TYR A 188 7.98 5.66 2.84
C TYR A 188 8.98 6.79 2.59
N TYR A 189 10.04 6.86 3.39
CA TYR A 189 11.17 7.75 3.12
C TYR A 189 12.17 7.08 2.18
N ASN A 190 12.44 7.70 1.03
CA ASN A 190 13.48 7.25 0.12
C ASN A 190 14.77 8.07 0.35
N PRO A 191 15.85 7.46 0.87
CA PRO A 191 17.09 8.18 1.13
C PRO A 191 17.82 8.63 -0.15
N LYS A 192 17.57 7.99 -1.30
CA LYS A 192 18.21 8.38 -2.57
C LYS A 192 17.63 9.68 -3.11
N THR A 193 16.30 9.81 -3.10
CA THR A 193 15.60 11.02 -3.58
C THR A 193 15.43 12.08 -2.49
N LYS A 194 15.64 11.68 -1.22
CA LYS A 194 15.43 12.51 -0.02
C LYS A 194 14.01 13.06 0.03
N TYR A 195 13.02 12.22 -0.24
CA TYR A 195 11.60 12.53 -0.20
C TYR A 195 10.86 11.49 0.65
N TYR A 196 9.82 11.94 1.34
CA TYR A 196 8.75 11.10 1.86
C TYR A 196 7.72 10.90 0.76
N TYR A 197 7.26 9.67 0.57
CA TYR A 197 6.21 9.33 -0.37
C TYR A 197 4.99 8.85 0.40
N LEU A 198 3.89 9.59 0.27
CA LEU A 198 2.60 9.22 0.81
C LEU A 198 1.88 8.38 -0.24
N PHE A 199 1.72 7.10 0.07
CA PHE A 199 0.83 6.20 -0.63
C PHE A 199 -0.54 6.24 0.04
N VAL A 200 -1.60 6.23 -0.75
CA VAL A 200 -2.99 6.15 -0.30
C VAL A 200 -3.79 5.38 -1.33
N SER A 201 -4.95 4.87 -0.93
CA SER A 201 -5.89 4.25 -1.86
C SER A 201 -7.13 5.10 -2.03
N PHE A 202 -7.56 5.27 -3.28
CA PHE A 202 -8.72 6.05 -3.66
C PHE A 202 -9.91 5.15 -4.02
N ASP A 203 -11.11 5.68 -3.81
CA ASP A 203 -12.40 5.08 -4.21
C ASP A 203 -12.74 3.80 -3.44
N SER A 204 -13.59 2.94 -4.01
CA SER A 204 -14.18 1.81 -3.29
C SER A 204 -13.33 0.55 -3.39
N LEU A 205 -12.98 0.00 -2.24
CA LEU A 205 -12.40 -1.34 -2.09
C LEU A 205 -13.22 -2.43 -2.80
N SER A 206 -14.51 -2.21 -3.10
CA SER A 206 -15.40 -3.18 -3.74
C SER A 206 -15.14 -3.39 -5.23
N ASN A 207 -14.64 -2.39 -5.96
CA ASN A 207 -14.53 -2.47 -7.43
C ASN A 207 -13.56 -1.47 -8.07
N SER A 208 -13.48 -0.24 -7.56
CA SER A 208 -12.81 0.91 -8.20
C SER A 208 -11.50 1.33 -7.52
N TYR A 209 -11.10 0.62 -6.47
CA TYR A 209 -9.92 0.94 -5.68
C TYR A 209 -8.66 1.07 -6.53
N ASN A 210 -7.85 2.08 -6.22
CA ASN A 210 -6.58 2.32 -6.90
C ASN A 210 -5.56 2.99 -5.98
N ILE A 211 -4.29 2.66 -6.19
CA ILE A 211 -3.16 3.16 -5.39
C ILE A 211 -2.63 4.44 -6.00
N ARG A 212 -2.51 5.47 -5.18
CA ARG A 212 -2.01 6.80 -5.52
C ARG A 212 -0.76 7.11 -4.71
N VAL A 213 0.13 7.93 -5.28
CA VAL A 213 1.33 8.42 -4.59
C VAL A 213 1.55 9.91 -4.81
N ALA A 214 2.01 10.58 -3.76
CA ALA A 214 2.55 11.95 -3.79
C ALA A 214 3.81 12.01 -2.92
N ARG A 215 4.60 13.08 -3.03
CA ARG A 215 5.85 13.22 -2.28
C ARG A 215 6.01 14.57 -1.60
N SER A 216 6.77 14.61 -0.51
CA SER A 216 7.17 15.84 0.19
C SER A 216 8.59 15.77 0.72
N LYS A 217 9.24 16.92 0.88
CA LYS A 217 10.53 17.03 1.58
C LYS A 217 10.37 16.96 3.09
N GLU A 218 9.21 17.34 3.60
CA GLU A 218 8.86 17.31 5.01
C GLU A 218 7.86 16.18 5.28
N ILE A 219 7.99 15.50 6.42
CA ILE A 219 7.10 14.39 6.76
C ILE A 219 5.65 14.85 6.97
N THR A 220 5.45 16.12 7.33
CA THR A 220 4.13 16.75 7.51
C THR A 220 3.58 17.38 6.24
N GLY A 221 4.22 17.15 5.09
CA GLY A 221 3.82 17.75 3.83
C GLY A 221 4.25 19.22 3.67
N PRO A 222 3.69 19.94 2.67
CA PRO A 222 2.63 19.48 1.76
C PRO A 222 3.11 18.34 0.84
N TYR A 223 2.26 17.35 0.62
CA TYR A 223 2.50 16.27 -0.34
C TYR A 223 1.96 16.69 -1.70
N VAL A 224 2.82 16.64 -2.72
CA VAL A 224 2.49 17.02 -4.11
C VAL A 224 2.71 15.86 -5.06
N ASP A 225 1.87 15.75 -6.08
CA ASP A 225 2.04 14.78 -7.16
C ASP A 225 3.03 15.26 -8.24
N MET A 226 3.18 14.49 -9.32
CA MET A 226 4.11 14.81 -10.41
C MET A 226 3.72 16.06 -11.21
N ASN A 227 2.44 16.45 -11.18
CA ASN A 227 1.91 17.63 -11.85
C ASN A 227 1.84 18.85 -10.91
N GLY A 228 2.29 18.70 -9.66
CA GLY A 228 2.34 19.77 -8.66
C GLY A 228 1.05 19.96 -7.86
N TYR A 229 0.06 19.09 -8.02
CA TYR A 229 -1.17 19.19 -7.22
C TYR A 229 -0.93 18.67 -5.82
N GLN A 230 -1.36 19.45 -4.81
CA GLN A 230 -1.32 19.01 -3.42
C GLN A 230 -2.39 17.95 -3.17
N MET A 231 -2.09 16.98 -2.30
CA MET A 231 -3.05 15.95 -1.88
C MET A 231 -4.23 16.50 -1.07
N THR A 232 -4.20 17.78 -0.68
CA THR A 232 -5.30 18.53 -0.04
C THR A 232 -6.01 19.48 -1.01
N ASN A 233 -5.71 19.41 -2.31
CA ASN A 233 -6.37 20.25 -3.31
C ASN A 233 -7.84 19.80 -3.49
N LEU A 234 -8.76 20.74 -3.27
CA LEU A 234 -10.21 20.55 -3.38
C LEU A 234 -10.84 21.42 -4.50
N THR A 235 -10.03 22.01 -5.37
CA THR A 235 -10.51 22.86 -6.48
C THR A 235 -10.42 22.17 -7.83
N GLU A 236 -9.50 21.22 -7.97
CA GLU A 236 -9.30 20.43 -9.18
C GLU A 236 -10.20 19.20 -9.23
N GLN A 237 -10.30 18.60 -10.42
CA GLN A 237 -10.98 17.33 -10.60
C GLN A 237 -10.32 16.23 -9.75
N PRO A 238 -11.04 15.56 -8.82
CA PRO A 238 -10.45 14.64 -7.84
C PRO A 238 -9.59 13.51 -8.43
N GLU A 239 -9.93 13.05 -9.63
CA GLU A 239 -9.24 11.96 -10.33
C GLU A 239 -7.83 12.36 -10.84
N LYS A 240 -7.56 13.66 -10.97
CA LYS A 240 -6.26 14.19 -11.41
C LYS A 240 -5.22 14.25 -10.28
N ILE A 241 -5.66 14.19 -9.03
CA ILE A 241 -4.79 14.35 -7.87
C ILE A 241 -4.08 13.03 -7.54
N GLY A 242 -2.77 13.10 -7.36
CA GLY A 242 -1.95 11.94 -6.99
C GLY A 242 -1.61 11.08 -8.19
N VAL A 243 -0.35 10.65 -8.28
CA VAL A 243 0.12 9.74 -9.33
C VAL A 243 -0.54 8.38 -9.12
N LYS A 244 -1.40 7.95 -10.05
CA LYS A 244 -2.02 6.62 -10.01
C LYS A 244 -1.02 5.56 -10.43
N LEU A 245 -0.54 4.77 -9.48
CA LEU A 245 0.45 3.72 -9.72
C LEU A 245 -0.16 2.42 -10.21
N LEU A 246 -1.35 2.07 -9.70
CA LEU A 246 -2.01 0.80 -9.97
C LEU A 246 -3.51 0.96 -9.82
N GLY A 247 -4.27 0.46 -10.79
CA GLY A 247 -5.74 0.35 -10.74
C GLY A 247 -6.20 -0.96 -11.36
N SER A 248 -7.51 -1.15 -11.49
CA SER A 248 -8.08 -2.34 -12.12
C SER A 248 -7.58 -2.52 -13.56
N TYR A 249 -7.13 -3.72 -13.93
CA TYR A 249 -6.60 -3.99 -15.27
C TYR A 249 -6.73 -5.44 -15.71
N GLN A 250 -6.46 -5.68 -17.00
CA GLN A 250 -6.39 -7.01 -17.57
C GLN A 250 -5.40 -7.05 -18.75
N PHE A 251 -4.40 -7.94 -18.70
CA PHE A 251 -3.66 -8.36 -19.89
C PHE A 251 -4.49 -9.35 -20.72
N ARG A 252 -4.30 -9.43 -22.04
CA ARG A 252 -5.07 -10.38 -22.87
C ARG A 252 -4.79 -11.80 -22.38
N GLN A 253 -5.85 -12.61 -22.38
CA GLN A 253 -5.81 -14.02 -21.98
C GLN A 253 -5.42 -14.24 -20.50
N GLU A 254 -5.50 -13.20 -19.66
CA GLU A 254 -5.28 -13.31 -18.22
C GLU A 254 -6.56 -12.92 -17.46
N ALA A 255 -6.65 -13.41 -16.22
CA ALA A 255 -7.71 -12.99 -15.32
C ALA A 255 -7.57 -11.49 -15.02
N PRO A 256 -8.68 -10.74 -14.96
CA PRO A 256 -8.65 -9.35 -14.53
C PRO A 256 -8.25 -9.23 -13.05
N ILE A 257 -7.61 -8.11 -12.72
CA ILE A 257 -7.38 -7.68 -11.36
C ILE A 257 -8.29 -6.48 -11.10
N PHE A 258 -9.02 -6.52 -9.99
CA PHE A 258 -9.91 -5.45 -9.58
C PHE A 258 -9.45 -4.84 -8.27
N ALA A 259 -9.73 -3.56 -8.10
CA ALA A 259 -9.61 -2.85 -6.84
C ALA A 259 -8.27 -3.10 -6.09
N PRO A 260 -7.09 -2.98 -6.73
CA PRO A 260 -5.83 -3.05 -6.00
C PRO A 260 -5.70 -1.86 -5.04
N GLY A 261 -5.43 -2.12 -3.76
CA GLY A 261 -5.19 -1.06 -2.80
C GLY A 261 -4.92 -1.52 -1.38
N HIS A 262 -4.96 -0.54 -0.47
CA HIS A 262 -4.50 -0.58 0.91
C HIS A 262 -3.10 -1.18 1.00
N ASN A 263 -2.12 -0.46 0.48
CA ASN A 263 -0.76 -0.96 0.38
C ASN A 263 0.10 -0.60 1.59
N SER A 264 1.02 -1.50 1.92
CA SER A 264 2.22 -1.21 2.71
C SER A 264 3.47 -1.32 1.83
N ILE A 265 4.58 -0.73 2.29
CA ILE A 265 5.89 -0.90 1.66
C ILE A 265 6.78 -1.75 2.56
N PHE A 266 7.19 -2.91 2.04
CA PHE A 266 8.08 -3.83 2.72
C PHE A 266 9.48 -3.77 2.09
N LYS A 267 10.51 -3.52 2.91
CA LYS A 267 11.90 -3.60 2.49
C LYS A 267 12.51 -4.89 3.02
N ARG A 268 12.83 -5.82 2.13
CA ARG A 268 13.54 -7.06 2.47
C ARG A 268 14.98 -6.76 2.87
N ASN A 269 15.59 -7.63 3.67
CA ASN A 269 16.96 -7.47 4.17
C ASN A 269 18.04 -7.28 3.08
N ASP A 270 17.81 -7.79 1.86
CA ASP A 270 18.68 -7.58 0.70
C ASP A 270 18.49 -6.22 0.01
N GLY A 271 17.58 -5.38 0.52
CA GLY A 271 17.30 -4.04 0.03
C GLY A 271 16.23 -3.98 -1.06
N ILE A 272 15.66 -5.11 -1.50
CA ILE A 272 14.57 -5.11 -2.46
C ILE A 272 13.30 -4.59 -1.79
N LEU A 273 12.66 -3.62 -2.44
CA LEU A 273 11.39 -3.04 -2.01
C LEU A 273 10.23 -3.75 -2.67
N PHE A 274 9.19 -3.98 -1.87
CA PHE A 274 7.93 -4.53 -2.30
C PHE A 274 6.78 -3.62 -1.88
N MET A 275 5.81 -3.44 -2.77
CA MET A 275 4.48 -2.97 -2.46
C MET A 275 3.61 -4.18 -2.17
N VAL A 276 3.11 -4.27 -0.94
CA VAL A 276 2.26 -5.35 -0.45
C VAL A 276 0.84 -4.80 -0.36
N HIS A 277 -0.11 -5.42 -1.04
CA HIS A 277 -1.47 -4.91 -1.12
C HIS A 277 -2.46 -6.04 -1.33
N HIS A 278 -3.76 -5.77 -1.17
CA HIS A 278 -4.79 -6.73 -1.58
C HIS A 278 -5.37 -6.34 -2.95
N ILE A 279 -6.08 -7.28 -3.55
CA ILE A 279 -6.91 -7.09 -4.75
C ILE A 279 -8.23 -7.81 -4.56
N ARG A 280 -9.21 -7.53 -5.42
CA ARG A 280 -10.33 -8.44 -5.66
C ARG A 280 -10.12 -9.26 -6.92
N LYS A 281 -10.49 -10.55 -6.85
CA LYS A 281 -10.60 -11.42 -8.03
C LYS A 281 -11.89 -11.15 -8.81
N LYS A 282 -12.94 -10.75 -8.11
CA LYS A 282 -14.24 -10.38 -8.67
C LYS A 282 -14.79 -9.16 -7.91
N PRO A 283 -15.34 -8.14 -8.61
CA PRO A 283 -15.88 -6.97 -7.95
C PRO A 283 -17.10 -7.33 -7.09
N PHE A 284 -17.29 -6.61 -5.99
CA PHE A 284 -18.39 -6.78 -5.04
C PHE A 284 -18.50 -8.16 -4.36
N THR A 285 -17.40 -8.94 -4.32
CA THR A 285 -17.36 -10.24 -3.61
C THR A 285 -16.20 -10.30 -2.63
N GLU A 286 -16.34 -11.06 -1.54
CA GLU A 286 -15.30 -11.28 -0.51
C GLU A 286 -14.10 -12.12 -1.00
N GLU A 287 -13.89 -12.22 -2.32
CA GLU A 287 -12.76 -12.88 -2.96
C GLU A 287 -11.57 -11.93 -3.08
N PHE A 288 -11.07 -11.48 -1.94
CA PHE A 288 -9.83 -10.71 -1.85
C PHE A 288 -8.61 -11.62 -1.68
N ALA A 289 -7.48 -11.16 -2.20
CA ALA A 289 -6.25 -11.92 -2.19
C ALA A 289 -5.00 -11.04 -2.17
N LEU A 290 -3.93 -11.58 -1.59
CA LEU A 290 -2.65 -10.91 -1.45
C LEU A 290 -1.97 -10.72 -2.81
N ASN A 291 -1.42 -9.54 -3.03
CA ASN A 291 -0.46 -9.25 -4.08
C ASN A 291 0.78 -8.61 -3.46
N ILE A 292 1.94 -9.16 -3.79
CA ILE A 292 3.25 -8.60 -3.45
C ILE A 292 3.89 -8.22 -4.77
N ARG A 293 4.28 -6.97 -4.94
CA ARG A 293 4.85 -6.47 -6.20
C ARG A 293 6.16 -5.78 -5.94
N ARG A 294 7.15 -5.94 -6.81
CA ARG A 294 8.41 -5.19 -6.66
C ARG A 294 8.15 -3.70 -6.87
N LEU A 295 8.74 -2.87 -6.04
CA LEU A 295 8.71 -1.42 -6.16
C LEU A 295 10.06 -0.94 -6.71
N PHE A 296 10.01 -0.20 -7.81
CA PHE A 296 11.18 0.38 -8.48
C PHE A 296 11.13 1.89 -8.42
N TRP A 297 12.28 2.53 -8.63
CA TRP A 297 12.42 3.98 -8.71
C TRP A 297 12.98 4.37 -10.06
N LEU A 298 12.26 5.25 -10.75
CA LEU A 298 12.71 5.91 -11.97
C LEU A 298 13.75 6.99 -11.64
N GLU A 299 14.51 7.43 -12.65
CA GLU A 299 15.49 8.52 -12.57
C GLU A 299 14.85 9.85 -12.21
N ASN A 300 13.62 10.09 -12.68
CA ASN A 300 12.82 11.24 -12.28
C ASN A 300 12.40 11.25 -10.79
N GLY A 301 12.73 10.19 -10.05
CA GLY A 301 12.49 10.05 -8.63
C GLY A 301 11.05 9.71 -8.27
N TRP A 302 10.26 9.15 -9.19
CA TRP A 302 8.93 8.60 -8.92
C TRP A 302 8.94 7.07 -8.91
N PRO A 303 8.09 6.43 -8.09
CA PRO A 303 8.07 4.99 -8.00
C PRO A 303 7.23 4.41 -9.14
N VAL A 304 7.54 3.18 -9.51
CA VAL A 304 6.68 2.33 -10.34
C VAL A 304 6.64 0.93 -9.75
N VAL A 305 5.60 0.17 -10.05
CA VAL A 305 5.37 -1.15 -9.44
C VAL A 305 5.33 -2.26 -10.48
N SER A 306 5.76 -3.47 -10.12
CA SER A 306 5.77 -4.60 -11.04
C SER A 306 4.37 -4.96 -11.58
N ALA A 307 4.35 -5.41 -12.82
CA ALA A 307 3.16 -5.73 -13.60
C ALA A 307 2.49 -7.02 -13.15
N SER A 308 3.23 -7.94 -12.54
CA SER A 308 2.72 -9.15 -11.91
C SER A 308 3.00 -9.18 -10.41
N CYS A 309 2.26 -10.04 -9.72
CA CYS A 309 2.61 -10.46 -8.37
C CYS A 309 3.93 -11.24 -8.42
N PHE A 310 4.80 -10.97 -7.44
CA PHE A 310 6.03 -11.68 -7.19
C PHE A 310 5.74 -13.16 -7.01
N ALA A 311 6.50 -13.98 -7.73
CA ALA A 311 6.37 -15.44 -7.74
C ALA A 311 7.73 -16.13 -7.67
N GLY A 312 8.71 -15.47 -7.03
CA GLY A 312 10.09 -15.91 -6.91
C GLY A 312 11.07 -15.08 -7.73
N GLU A 313 12.35 -15.26 -7.41
CA GLU A 313 13.44 -14.52 -8.04
C GLU A 313 13.71 -14.94 -9.47
N VAL A 314 14.21 -14.00 -10.27
CA VAL A 314 14.81 -14.28 -11.58
C VAL A 314 16.27 -13.82 -11.54
N ALA A 315 17.17 -14.71 -11.91
CA ALA A 315 18.62 -14.51 -11.75
C ALA A 315 19.27 -13.53 -12.75
N ARG A 316 18.52 -12.97 -13.71
CA ARG A 316 19.09 -12.12 -14.77
C ARG A 316 18.31 -10.85 -15.02
N GLN A 317 19.04 -9.83 -15.46
CA GLN A 317 18.48 -8.57 -15.96
C GLN A 317 18.18 -8.65 -17.46
N PRO A 318 17.19 -7.89 -17.96
CA PRO A 318 16.93 -7.75 -19.39
C PRO A 318 18.06 -7.00 -20.12
N LYS A 319 18.42 -7.47 -21.32
CA LYS A 319 19.27 -6.74 -22.25
C LYS A 319 18.43 -5.79 -23.11
N GLN A 320 19.04 -4.72 -23.61
CA GLN A 320 18.35 -3.70 -24.40
C GLN A 320 17.72 -4.27 -25.69
N GLU A 321 18.37 -5.25 -26.31
CA GLU A 321 17.89 -5.88 -27.56
C GLU A 321 16.60 -6.68 -27.33
N GLU A 322 16.42 -7.24 -26.12
CA GLU A 322 15.21 -7.98 -25.73
C GLU A 322 13.99 -7.06 -25.63
N LEU A 323 14.20 -5.74 -25.56
CA LEU A 323 13.12 -4.76 -25.43
C LEU A 323 12.37 -4.54 -26.74
N MET A 324 13.00 -4.78 -27.90
CA MET A 324 12.40 -4.52 -29.21
C MET A 324 11.33 -5.54 -29.58
N GLY A 325 10.23 -5.11 -30.18
CA GLY A 325 9.15 -5.99 -30.65
C GLY A 325 7.79 -5.67 -30.06
N ASN A 326 6.91 -6.67 -30.06
CA ASN A 326 5.52 -6.52 -29.64
C ASN A 326 5.36 -6.62 -28.11
N TRP A 327 4.51 -5.74 -27.58
CA TRP A 327 4.15 -5.71 -26.16
C TRP A 327 2.64 -5.53 -25.99
N GLU A 328 2.14 -5.99 -24.86
CA GLU A 328 0.85 -5.56 -24.32
C GLU A 328 1.09 -4.51 -23.25
N ILE A 329 0.41 -3.37 -23.33
CA ILE A 329 0.53 -2.27 -22.36
C ILE A 329 -0.83 -1.95 -21.72
N VAL A 330 -0.81 -1.69 -20.43
CA VAL A 330 -1.89 -1.05 -19.67
C VAL A 330 -1.37 0.29 -19.20
N GLN A 331 -1.94 1.38 -19.72
CA GLN A 331 -1.70 2.74 -19.26
C GLN A 331 -2.80 3.10 -18.27
N PHE A 332 -2.44 3.42 -17.02
CA PHE A 332 -3.40 3.83 -16.01
C PHE A 332 -3.82 5.27 -16.22
N GLU A 333 -5.06 5.46 -16.71
CA GLU A 333 -5.71 6.77 -16.80
C GLU A 333 -6.28 7.17 -15.43
N ASN A 334 -6.68 8.44 -15.32
CA ASN A 334 -7.16 9.04 -14.07
C ASN A 334 -8.45 8.39 -13.53
N HIS A 335 -9.33 7.90 -14.40
CA HIS A 335 -10.58 7.24 -14.03
C HIS A 335 -10.34 5.85 -13.43
N SER A 336 -11.30 5.33 -12.67
CA SER A 336 -11.11 4.10 -11.88
C SER A 336 -11.57 2.81 -12.58
N ASP A 337 -12.10 2.92 -13.79
CA ASP A 337 -12.51 1.77 -14.61
C ASP A 337 -11.35 0.81 -14.91
N ARG A 338 -11.72 -0.46 -15.10
CA ARG A 338 -10.78 -1.50 -15.54
C ARG A 338 -10.24 -1.20 -16.93
N ILE A 339 -8.92 -1.27 -17.07
CA ILE A 339 -8.24 -1.04 -18.35
C ILE A 339 -7.79 -2.37 -18.97
N LEU A 340 -8.21 -2.61 -20.21
CA LEU A 340 -7.73 -3.74 -21.00
C LEU A 340 -6.43 -3.37 -21.72
N SER A 341 -5.47 -4.30 -21.76
CA SER A 341 -4.21 -4.08 -22.45
C SER A 341 -4.37 -3.84 -23.96
N LYS A 342 -3.54 -2.96 -24.49
CA LYS A 342 -3.41 -2.67 -25.92
C LYS A 342 -2.08 -3.18 -26.43
N LYS A 343 -2.02 -3.52 -27.72
CA LYS A 343 -0.78 -3.92 -28.37
C LYS A 343 0.02 -2.68 -28.76
N ILE A 344 1.32 -2.67 -28.47
CA ILE A 344 2.27 -1.67 -28.95
C ILE A 344 3.50 -2.37 -29.54
N TYR A 345 4.30 -1.62 -30.29
CA TYR A 345 5.57 -2.07 -30.85
C TYR A 345 6.69 -1.13 -30.42
N LEU A 346 7.75 -1.66 -29.83
CA LEU A 346 8.97 -0.91 -29.51
C LEU A 346 10.01 -1.20 -30.59
N ASN A 347 10.40 -0.16 -31.33
CA ASN A 347 11.44 -0.23 -32.36
C ASN A 347 12.74 0.48 -31.96
N LYS A 348 12.69 1.31 -30.92
CA LYS A 348 13.82 2.04 -30.37
C LYS A 348 13.55 2.36 -28.91
N VAL A 349 14.59 2.27 -28.10
CA VAL A 349 14.65 2.74 -26.72
C VAL A 349 15.99 3.41 -26.49
N THR A 350 16.02 4.41 -25.62
CA THR A 350 17.26 5.04 -25.16
C THR A 350 17.53 4.55 -23.75
N ARG A 351 18.73 4.02 -23.50
CA ARG A 351 19.16 3.63 -22.16
C ARG A 351 19.57 4.87 -21.37
N LEU A 352 19.12 4.95 -20.13
CA LEU A 352 19.58 5.91 -19.13
C LEU A 352 20.53 5.21 -18.14
N GLU A 353 20.81 5.81 -16.98
CA GLU A 353 21.67 5.21 -15.95
C GLU A 353 21.06 3.89 -15.43
N HIS A 354 19.79 3.92 -15.02
CA HIS A 354 19.08 2.76 -14.45
C HIS A 354 17.68 2.53 -15.00
N SER A 355 17.20 3.39 -15.91
CA SER A 355 15.94 3.22 -16.63
C SER A 355 16.12 3.36 -18.15
N TYR A 356 15.02 3.40 -18.89
CA TYR A 356 14.98 3.57 -20.33
C TYR A 356 13.91 4.58 -20.72
N LEU A 357 14.08 5.22 -21.87
CA LEU A 357 13.12 6.14 -22.46
C LEU A 357 12.60 5.64 -23.81
N VAL A 358 11.30 5.82 -24.03
CA VAL A 358 10.66 5.76 -25.35
C VAL A 358 9.56 6.81 -25.45
N ASN A 359 9.62 7.72 -26.43
CA ASN A 359 8.58 8.75 -26.66
C ASN A 359 8.13 9.50 -25.39
N ASP A 360 9.06 10.04 -24.61
CA ASP A 360 8.83 10.71 -23.31
C ASP A 360 8.25 9.81 -22.19
N GLN A 361 8.29 8.48 -22.36
CA GLN A 361 7.91 7.52 -21.34
C GLN A 361 9.16 6.88 -20.74
N GLU A 362 9.34 7.09 -19.44
CA GLU A 362 10.44 6.50 -18.69
C GLU A 362 9.98 5.18 -18.05
N PHE A 363 10.79 4.13 -18.18
CA PHE A 363 10.43 2.81 -17.67
C PHE A 363 11.62 1.96 -17.24
N ILE A 364 11.33 0.95 -16.42
CA ILE A 364 12.27 -0.07 -15.99
C ILE A 364 11.81 -1.43 -16.52
N PRO A 365 12.65 -2.11 -17.32
CA PRO A 365 12.42 -3.49 -17.71
C PRO A 365 12.87 -4.44 -16.60
N TYR A 366 12.14 -5.53 -16.38
CA TYR A 366 12.52 -6.58 -15.45
C TYR A 366 11.93 -7.91 -15.86
N TYR A 367 12.58 -8.99 -15.44
CA TYR A 367 11.98 -10.31 -15.47
C TYR A 367 11.21 -10.58 -14.18
N GLU A 368 10.10 -11.27 -14.32
CA GLU A 368 9.34 -11.82 -13.20
C GLU A 368 8.87 -13.23 -13.54
N MET A 369 8.86 -14.10 -12.54
CA MET A 369 8.39 -15.47 -12.69
C MET A 369 6.88 -15.49 -12.95
N LYS A 370 6.46 -16.25 -13.96
CA LYS A 370 5.06 -16.49 -14.26
C LYS A 370 4.86 -17.89 -14.78
N ALA A 371 4.03 -18.67 -14.08
CA ALA A 371 3.81 -20.08 -14.41
C ALA A 371 5.13 -20.83 -14.63
N ASN A 372 6.09 -20.63 -13.72
CA ASN A 372 7.44 -21.21 -13.75
C ASN A 372 8.30 -20.81 -14.96
N GLN A 373 7.96 -19.74 -15.67
CA GLN A 373 8.77 -19.18 -16.75
C GLN A 373 9.11 -17.71 -16.50
N PRO A 374 10.36 -17.27 -16.71
CA PRO A 374 10.70 -15.85 -16.74
C PRO A 374 9.93 -15.15 -17.85
N THR A 375 9.13 -14.15 -17.48
CA THR A 375 8.40 -13.28 -18.41
C THR A 375 8.97 -11.88 -18.30
N LEU A 376 9.19 -11.23 -19.44
CA LEU A 376 9.72 -9.88 -19.51
C LEU A 376 8.58 -8.86 -19.39
N TYR A 377 8.76 -7.89 -18.50
CA TYR A 377 7.82 -6.81 -18.24
C TYR A 377 8.51 -5.45 -18.24
N LEU A 378 7.71 -4.38 -18.41
CA LEU A 378 8.11 -2.99 -18.16
C LEU A 378 7.14 -2.38 -17.14
N SER A 379 7.65 -1.46 -16.33
CA SER A 379 6.82 -0.53 -15.56
C SER A 379 7.40 0.87 -15.71
N GLY A 380 6.54 1.86 -15.92
CA GLY A 380 6.98 3.21 -16.24
C GLY A 380 5.96 4.29 -15.93
N LEU A 381 6.37 5.52 -16.19
CA LEU A 381 5.56 6.73 -16.11
C LEU A 381 5.75 7.54 -17.40
N ASP A 382 4.66 8.13 -17.88
CA ASP A 382 4.75 9.17 -18.90
C ASP A 382 5.02 10.54 -18.28
N LYS A 383 5.30 11.54 -19.13
CA LYS A 383 5.54 12.93 -18.71
C LYS A 383 4.39 13.60 -17.95
N ASN A 384 3.18 13.04 -17.98
CA ASN A 384 2.01 13.56 -17.29
C ASN A 384 1.74 12.83 -15.96
N GLY A 385 2.66 11.94 -15.54
CA GLY A 385 2.51 11.16 -14.31
C GLY A 385 1.51 10.00 -14.41
N ARG A 386 1.20 9.52 -15.63
CA ARG A 386 0.36 8.33 -15.80
C ARG A 386 1.25 7.09 -15.79
N ALA A 387 1.04 6.21 -14.81
CA ALA A 387 1.80 4.98 -14.72
C ALA A 387 1.34 3.98 -15.79
N PHE A 388 2.25 3.12 -16.23
CA PHE A 388 1.91 1.99 -17.08
C PHE A 388 2.69 0.75 -16.70
N ILE A 389 2.09 -0.38 -17.06
CA ILE A 389 2.73 -1.70 -17.00
C ILE A 389 2.60 -2.37 -18.36
N ALA A 390 3.64 -3.08 -18.77
CA ALA A 390 3.65 -3.79 -20.05
C ALA A 390 4.22 -5.20 -19.91
N LYS A 391 3.71 -6.12 -20.71
CA LYS A 391 4.12 -7.52 -20.79
C LYS A 391 4.60 -7.84 -22.20
N LYS A 392 5.76 -8.49 -22.31
CA LYS A 392 6.31 -8.88 -23.60
C LYS A 392 5.44 -9.93 -24.27
N MET A 393 5.13 -9.75 -25.55
CA MET A 393 4.48 -10.78 -26.35
C MET A 393 5.54 -11.77 -26.85
N LYS A 394 5.19 -13.06 -26.81
CA LYS A 394 6.01 -14.12 -27.42
C LYS A 394 6.04 -13.99 -28.94
#